data_AF-A0A0G0WUU2-F1
#
_entry.id   AF-A0A0G0WUU2-F1
#
_cell.length_a   1.000
_cell.length_b   1.000
_cell.length_c   1.000
_cell.angle_alpha   90.00
_cell.angle_beta   90.00
_cell.angle_gamma   90.00
#
_symmetry.space_group_name_H-M   'P 1'
#
loop_
_entity.id
_entity.type
_entity.pdbx_description
1 polymer ?
#
loop_
_entity_poly.entity_id
_entity_poly.type
_entity_poly.pdbx_seq_one_letter_code
_entity_poly.pdbx_strand_id
1 'polypeptide(L)' 'RGYLGNKKRDLHEENLEHLKNTEAVFLEMADNFPGFAVIKCVDDENNLLEPEKIHQSVWNEVNLIL' A
#
# COMPACT_ATOMS: atom_id res chain seq x y z
N ARG A 1 -0.05 18.68 -2.95
CA ARG A 1 -1.18 18.59 -3.92
C ARG A 1 -1.18 19.71 -4.98
N GLY A 2 -0.15 20.55 -5.10
CA GLY A 2 -0.12 21.65 -6.09
C GLY A 2 -0.04 21.21 -7.56
N TYR A 3 0.35 19.96 -7.85
CA TYR A 3 0.44 19.41 -9.20
C TYR A 3 -0.91 18.97 -9.80
N LEU A 4 -2.00 18.97 -9.02
CA LEU A 4 -3.33 18.54 -9.46
C LEU A 4 -4.20 19.70 -9.97
N GLY A 5 -3.77 20.95 -9.83
CA GLY A 5 -4.58 22.12 -10.16
C GLY A 5 -5.96 22.06 -9.48
N ASN A 6 -7.03 22.13 -10.29
CA ASN A 6 -8.44 22.04 -9.83
C ASN A 6 -9.02 20.61 -9.83
N LYS A 7 -8.24 19.58 -10.18
CA LYS A 7 -8.73 18.19 -10.16
C LYS A 7 -8.70 17.66 -8.72
N LYS A 8 -9.83 17.09 -8.29
CA LYS A 8 -9.98 16.47 -6.96
C LYS A 8 -9.39 15.06 -6.87
N ARG A 9 -9.23 14.36 -8.00
CA ARG A 9 -8.68 12.99 -8.10
C ARG A 9 -7.35 13.00 -8.85
N ASP A 10 -6.44 12.14 -8.42
CA ASP A 10 -5.17 11.94 -9.10
C ASP A 10 -5.37 11.30 -10.49
N LEU A 11 -4.45 11.58 -11.44
CA LEU A 11 -4.52 11.04 -12.80
C LEU A 11 -4.50 9.50 -12.82
N HIS A 12 -3.82 8.88 -11.87
CA HIS A 12 -3.75 7.43 -11.74
C HIS A 12 -4.97 6.83 -11.03
N GLU A 13 -5.64 7.61 -10.17
CA GLU A 13 -6.86 7.18 -9.47
C GLU A 13 -8.08 7.04 -10.39
N GLU A 14 -8.04 7.61 -11.60
CA GLU A 14 -9.14 7.49 -12.57
C GLU A 14 -9.17 6.10 -13.25
N ASN A 15 -8.09 5.31 -13.17
CA ASN A 15 -7.98 3.99 -13.81
C ASN A 15 -7.82 2.85 -12.78
N LEU A 16 -8.94 2.23 -12.43
CA LEU A 16 -8.96 1.10 -11.48
C LEU A 16 -8.15 -0.12 -11.94
N GLU A 17 -8.07 -0.39 -13.25
CA GLU A 17 -7.28 -1.51 -13.76
C GLU A 17 -5.79 -1.28 -13.56
N HIS A 18 -5.34 -0.05 -13.80
CA HIS A 18 -3.96 0.34 -13.53
C HIS A 18 -3.59 0.16 -12.05
N LEU A 19 -4.47 0.55 -11.13
CA LEU A 19 -4.26 0.37 -9.69
C LEU A 19 -4.16 -1.11 -9.30
N LYS A 20 -5.05 -1.97 -9.80
CA LYS A 20 -5.00 -3.42 -9.57
C LYS A 20 -3.73 -4.07 -10.13
N ASN A 21 -3.32 -3.67 -11.34
CA ASN A 21 -2.09 -4.18 -11.94
C ASN A 21 -0.87 -3.75 -11.14
N THR A 22 -0.87 -2.51 -10.62
CA THR A 22 0.21 -1.99 -9.78
C THR A 22 0.31 -2.77 -8.45
N GLU A 23 -0.82 -3.01 -7.80
CA GLU A 23 -0.88 -3.85 -6.59
C GLU A 23 -0.32 -5.25 -6.85
N ALA A 24 -0.76 -5.91 -7.92
CA ALA A 24 -0.29 -7.24 -8.28
C ALA A 24 1.23 -7.29 -8.50
N VAL A 25 1.80 -6.28 -9.18
CA VAL A 25 3.25 -6.17 -9.41
C VAL A 25 4.02 -6.01 -8.09
N PHE A 26 3.55 -5.17 -7.15
CA PHE A 26 4.22 -5.03 -5.86
C PHE A 26 4.15 -6.30 -5.01
N LEU A 27 3.03 -7.01 -5.03
CA LEU A 27 2.89 -8.30 -4.35
C LEU A 27 3.82 -9.36 -4.96
N GLU A 28 3.91 -9.42 -6.30
CA GLU A 28 4.84 -10.30 -7.00
C GLU A 28 6.30 -9.96 -6.64
N MET A 29 6.67 -8.68 -6.57
CA MET A 29 8.02 -8.27 -6.17
C MET A 29 8.33 -8.70 -4.73
N ALA A 30 7.39 -8.54 -3.80
CA ALA A 30 7.61 -8.93 -2.41
C ALA A 30 7.76 -10.45 -2.24
N ASP A 31 7.10 -11.26 -3.08
CA ASP A 31 7.24 -12.72 -3.10
C ASP A 31 8.59 -13.16 -3.71
N ASN A 32 9.02 -12.51 -4.80
CA ASN A 32 10.21 -12.93 -5.55
C ASN A 32 11.54 -12.38 -5.01
N PHE A 33 11.53 -11.27 -4.28
CA PHE A 33 12.75 -10.64 -3.78
C PHE A 33 12.83 -10.70 -2.25
N PRO A 34 13.91 -11.28 -1.69
CA PRO A 34 14.11 -11.29 -0.24
C PRO A 34 14.35 -9.87 0.29
N GLY A 35 13.96 -9.62 1.53
CA GLY A 35 14.13 -8.32 2.20
C GLY A 35 12.95 -7.36 2.02
N PHE A 36 11.90 -7.77 1.31
CA PHE A 36 10.62 -7.08 1.31
C PHE A 36 9.65 -7.75 2.28
N ALA A 37 8.84 -6.93 2.96
CA ALA A 37 7.75 -7.38 3.82
C ALA A 37 6.45 -6.72 3.37
N VAL A 38 5.36 -7.49 3.33
CA VAL A 38 4.03 -7.00 2.94
C VAL A 38 3.24 -6.64 4.19
N ILE A 39 2.86 -5.37 4.30
CA ILE A 39 1.94 -4.89 5.35
C ILE A 39 0.55 -4.74 4.74
N LYS A 40 -0.43 -5.51 5.23
CA LYS A 40 -1.83 -5.33 4.85
C LYS A 40 -2.42 -4.12 5.57
N CYS A 41 -2.90 -3.15 4.80
CA CYS A 41 -3.48 -1.91 5.31
C CYS A 41 -5.01 -1.91 5.33
N VAL A 42 -5.64 -3.02 4.92
CA VAL A 42 -7.10 -3.21 4.94
C VAL A 42 -7.46 -4.41 5.80
N ASP A 43 -8.65 -4.38 6.40
CA ASP A 43 -9.20 -5.54 7.11
C ASP A 43 -9.82 -6.57 6.15
N ASP A 44 -10.30 -7.69 6.70
CA ASP A 44 -10.93 -8.77 5.93
C ASP A 44 -12.24 -8.35 5.23
N GLU A 45 -12.82 -7.21 5.64
CA GLU A 45 -14.01 -6.60 5.04
C GLU A 45 -13.64 -5.51 3.99
N ASN A 46 -12.35 -5.32 3.70
CA ASN A 46 -11.77 -4.32 2.78
C ASN A 46 -11.88 -2.86 3.26
N ASN A 47 -12.06 -2.62 4.56
CA ASN A 47 -11.99 -1.27 5.11
C ASN A 47 -10.54 -0.88 5.39
N LEU A 48 -10.18 0.37 5.11
CA LEU A 48 -8.86 0.91 5.45
C LEU A 48 -8.66 0.90 6.97
N LEU A 49 -7.55 0.34 7.42
CA LEU A 49 -7.17 0.34 8.82
C LEU A 49 -6.79 1.75 9.28
N GLU A 50 -6.98 2.01 10.58
CA GLU A 50 -6.49 3.23 11.21
C GLU A 50 -4.97 3.37 11.05
N PRO A 51 -4.45 4.59 10.78
CA PRO A 51 -3.01 4.80 10.61
C PRO A 51 -2.15 4.27 11.76
N GLU A 52 -2.64 4.35 12.99
CA GLU A 52 -1.96 3.83 14.18
C GLU A 52 -1.78 2.31 14.15
N LYS A 53 -2.78 1.56 13.64
CA LYS A 53 -2.67 0.10 13.48
C LYS A 53 -1.63 -0.24 12.42
N ILE A 54 -1.64 0.46 11.30
CA ILE A 54 -0.66 0.27 10.22
C ILE A 54 0.75 0.59 10.74
N HIS A 55 0.91 1.68 11.48
CA HIS A 55 2.17 2.07 12.11
C HIS A 55 2.73 0.97 13.02
N GLN A 56 1.89 0.38 13.86
CA GLN A 56 2.27 -0.73 14.73
C GLN A 56 2.68 -1.97 13.93
N SER A 57 1.95 -2.32 12.87
CA SER A 57 2.32 -3.43 11.98
C SER A 57 3.68 -3.23 11.34
N VAL A 58 3.99 -2.02 10.87
CA VAL A 58 5.32 -1.69 10.31
C VAL A 58 6.42 -1.89 11.35
N TRP A 59 6.26 -1.37 12.57
CA TRP A 59 7.27 -1.51 13.62
C TRP A 59 7.46 -2.95 14.09
N ASN A 60 6.40 -3.75 14.10
CA ASN A 60 6.50 -5.18 14.40
C ASN A 60 7.44 -5.89 13.42
N GLU A 61 7.34 -5.61 12.12
CA GLU A 61 8.25 -6.18 11.11
C GLU A 61 9.68 -5.62 11.24
N VAL A 62 9.83 -4.31 11.45
CA VAL A 62 11.16 -3.68 11.59
C VAL A 62 11.91 -4.24 12.80
N ASN A 63 11.23 -4.48 13.93
CA ASN A 63 11.83 -5.03 15.14
C ASN A 63 12.33 -6.47 14.98
N LEU A 64 11.91 -7.21 13.95
CA LEU A 64 12.46 -8.55 13.67
C LEU A 64 13.87 -8.49 13.04
N ILE A 65 14.25 -7.32 12.54
CA ILE A 65 15.51 -7.09 11.81
C ILE A 65 16.55 -6.41 12.71
N LEU A 66 16.12 -5.68 13.75
CA LEU A 66 16.97 -4.97 14.72
C LEU A 66 17.47 -5.89 15.83
#